data_AF-A0A926DXK5-F1
#
_entry.id   AF-A0A926DXK5-F1
#
_cell.length_a   1.000
_cell.length_b   1.000
_cell.length_c   1.000
_cell.angle_alpha   90.00
_cell.angle_beta   90.00
_cell.angle_gamma   90.00
#
_symmetry.space_group_name_H-M   'P 1'
#
loop_
_entity.id
_entity.type
_entity.pdbx_description
1 polymer ?
#
loop_
_entity_poly.entity_id
_entity_poly.type
_entity_poly.pdbx_seq_one_letter_code
_entity_poly.pdbx_strand_id
1 'polypeptide(L)'
;QFITVEAVSQGEAIVTCKGKTRTVFLPAALQKKLRRYIQSQKIQSGSVFITRTGKPMNRSNIWREMKGLCERANVAPSKVFPHSLRHLFARCFYSIDHDVAKLADILGHSNINTTRIYIITTGAEHRRKMETMRLVI
;
A
#
# COMPACT_ATOMS: atom_id res chain seq x y z
N GLN A 1 10.32 -10.60 1.69
CA GLN A 1 10.17 -11.02 0.28
C GLN A 1 10.05 -9.79 -0.60
N PHE A 2 10.66 -9.81 -1.78
CA PHE A 2 10.58 -8.75 -2.78
C PHE A 2 9.42 -9.03 -3.75
N ILE A 3 8.94 -8.00 -4.45
CA ILE A 3 8.05 -8.19 -5.60
C ILE A 3 8.91 -8.66 -6.76
N THR A 4 8.60 -9.82 -7.34
CA THR A 4 9.37 -10.42 -8.43
C THR A 4 8.69 -10.28 -9.78
N VAL A 5 9.45 -10.46 -10.87
CA VAL A 5 8.91 -10.45 -12.24
C VAL A 5 7.80 -11.48 -12.40
N GLU A 6 7.96 -12.65 -11.78
CA GLU A 6 7.00 -13.74 -11.81
C GLU A 6 5.70 -13.36 -11.07
N ALA A 7 5.82 -12.73 -9.89
CA ALA A 7 4.66 -12.22 -9.15
C ALA A 7 3.87 -11.17 -9.96
N VAL A 8 4.56 -10.28 -10.68
CA VAL A 8 3.91 -9.31 -11.58
C VAL A 8 3.17 -10.01 -12.72
N SER A 9 3.73 -11.09 -13.26
CA SER A 9 3.10 -11.88 -14.32
C SER A 9 1.85 -12.62 -13.82
N GLN A 10 1.90 -13.19 -12.62
CA GLN A 10 0.78 -13.88 -11.97
C GLN A 10 -0.31 -12.91 -11.47
N GLY A 11 0.04 -11.64 -11.25
CA GLY A 11 -0.91 -10.63 -10.75
C GLY A 11 -1.10 -10.65 -9.24
N GLU A 12 -0.28 -11.40 -8.52
CA GLU A 12 -0.25 -11.42 -7.06
C GLU A 12 1.16 -11.70 -6.54
N ALA A 13 1.46 -11.18 -5.36
CA ALA A 13 2.72 -11.40 -4.68
C ALA A 13 2.47 -11.98 -3.29
N ILE A 14 3.11 -13.11 -3.00
CA ILE A 14 3.10 -13.71 -1.67
C ILE A 14 4.17 -13.02 -0.82
N VAL A 15 3.76 -12.50 0.34
CA VAL A 15 4.64 -11.80 1.27
C VAL A 15 4.58 -12.46 2.63
N THR A 16 5.68 -13.08 3.04
CA THR A 16 5.86 -13.59 4.40
C THR A 16 6.59 -12.55 5.28
N CYS A 17 6.02 -12.25 6.44
CA CYS A 17 6.59 -11.35 7.44
C CYS A 17 6.27 -11.85 8.85
N LYS A 18 7.30 -12.05 9.69
CA LYS A 18 7.16 -12.49 11.09
C LYS A 18 6.23 -13.73 11.24
N GLY A 19 6.43 -14.73 10.40
CA GLY A 19 5.63 -15.97 10.41
C GLY A 19 4.24 -15.87 9.79
N LYS A 20 3.82 -14.69 9.30
CA LYS A 20 2.53 -14.48 8.63
C LYS A 20 2.73 -14.32 7.14
N THR A 21 2.03 -15.14 6.36
CA THR A 21 2.01 -15.06 4.89
C THR A 21 0.73 -14.38 4.46
N ARG A 22 0.84 -13.45 3.51
CA ARG A 22 -0.31 -12.76 2.91
C ARG A 22 -0.12 -12.63 1.40
N THR A 23 -1.24 -12.65 0.69
CA THR A 23 -1.28 -12.38 -0.75
C THR A 23 -1.52 -10.89 -0.97
N VAL A 24 -0.69 -10.27 -1.79
CA VAL A 24 -0.84 -8.88 -2.23
C VAL A 24 -1.26 -8.89 -3.68
N PHE A 25 -2.50 -8.50 -3.96
CA PHE A 25 -3.02 -8.43 -5.32
C PHE A 25 -2.39 -7.26 -6.09
N LEU A 26 -2.08 -7.51 -7.36
CA LEU A 26 -1.56 -6.54 -8.30
C LEU A 26 -2.61 -6.35 -9.41
N PRO A 27 -3.46 -5.32 -9.33
CA PRO A 27 -4.49 -5.07 -10.35
C PRO A 27 -3.89 -4.92 -11.75
N ALA A 28 -4.66 -5.23 -12.79
CA ALA A 28 -4.17 -5.23 -14.19
C ALA A 28 -3.49 -3.91 -14.61
N ALA A 29 -4.01 -2.77 -14.15
CA ALA A 29 -3.39 -1.46 -14.40
C ALA A 29 -2.00 -1.31 -13.75
N LEU A 30 -1.82 -1.86 -12.54
CA LEU A 30 -0.52 -1.89 -11.85
C LEU A 30 0.43 -2.87 -12.54
N GLN A 31 -0.04 -4.07 -12.90
CA GLN A 31 0.77 -5.02 -13.67
C GLN A 31 1.29 -4.40 -14.97
N LYS A 32 0.42 -3.68 -15.72
CA LYS A 32 0.82 -3.00 -16.95
C LYS A 32 1.93 -1.97 -16.71
N LYS A 33 1.85 -1.18 -15.63
CA LYS A 33 2.91 -0.23 -15.25
C LYS A 33 4.21 -0.96 -14.87
N LEU A 34 4.13 -2.01 -14.08
CA LEU A 34 5.29 -2.79 -13.64
C LEU A 34 5.97 -3.51 -14.82
N ARG A 35 5.20 -4.11 -15.75
CA ARG A 35 5.76 -4.75 -16.96
C ARG A 35 6.54 -3.76 -17.83
N ARG A 36 6.02 -2.54 -18.02
CA ARG A 36 6.74 -1.47 -18.74
C ARG A 36 8.05 -1.10 -18.05
N TYR A 37 8.04 -1.03 -16.73
CA TYR A 37 9.24 -0.77 -15.94
C TYR A 37 10.27 -1.91 -16.04
N ILE A 38 9.83 -3.16 -15.89
CA ILE A 38 10.67 -4.37 -16.04
C ILE A 38 11.36 -4.37 -17.41
N GLN A 39 10.61 -4.09 -18.48
CA GLN A 39 11.15 -3.99 -19.84
C GLN A 39 12.17 -2.86 -19.99
N SER A 40 11.87 -1.66 -19.49
CA SER A 40 12.79 -0.52 -19.61
C SER A 40 14.09 -0.71 -18.82
N GLN A 41 14.02 -1.41 -17.69
CA GLN A 41 15.19 -1.76 -16.88
C GLN A 41 15.88 -3.06 -17.34
N LYS A 42 15.38 -3.73 -18.39
CA LYS A 42 15.90 -5.00 -18.94
C LYS A 42 16.03 -6.10 -17.87
N ILE A 43 15.08 -6.16 -16.95
CA ILE A 43 15.08 -7.15 -15.86
C ILE A 43 14.49 -8.46 -16.39
N GLN A 44 15.25 -9.54 -16.29
CA GLN A 44 14.83 -10.85 -16.81
C GLN A 44 14.12 -11.71 -15.75
N SER A 45 14.57 -11.67 -14.50
CA SER A 45 14.03 -12.49 -13.42
C SER A 45 14.32 -11.88 -12.04
N GLY A 46 13.64 -12.39 -11.01
CA GLY A 46 13.88 -11.97 -9.63
C GLY A 46 13.25 -10.63 -9.28
N SER A 47 13.88 -9.86 -8.37
CA SER A 47 13.31 -8.61 -7.84
C SER A 47 13.06 -7.57 -8.94
N VAL A 48 11.85 -7.01 -8.98
CA VAL A 48 11.51 -5.92 -9.91
C VAL A 48 12.26 -4.65 -9.58
N PHE A 49 12.48 -4.36 -8.29
CA PHE A 49 13.18 -3.16 -7.86
C PHE A 49 14.65 -3.48 -7.58
N ILE A 50 15.53 -3.02 -8.46
CA ILE A 50 16.99 -3.22 -8.38
C ILE A 50 17.74 -1.88 -8.41
N THR A 51 18.92 -1.86 -7.82
CA THR A 51 19.87 -0.73 -7.93
C THR A 51 20.53 -0.73 -9.32
N ARG A 52 21.26 0.34 -9.63
CA ARG A 52 22.09 0.44 -10.85
C ARG A 52 23.08 -0.73 -10.99
N THR A 53 23.46 -1.37 -9.89
CA THR A 53 24.38 -2.53 -9.87
C THR A 53 23.66 -3.88 -9.96
N GLY A 54 22.35 -3.90 -10.22
CA GLY A 54 21.56 -5.12 -10.37
C GLY A 54 21.12 -5.79 -9.06
N LYS A 55 21.49 -5.22 -7.90
CA LYS A 55 21.12 -5.78 -6.59
C LYS A 55 19.71 -5.34 -6.18
N PRO A 56 18.91 -6.17 -5.49
CA PRO A 56 17.61 -5.75 -4.98
C PRO A 56 17.71 -4.48 -4.12
N MET A 57 16.78 -3.54 -4.31
CA MET A 57 16.73 -2.34 -3.48
C MET A 57 16.46 -2.68 -2.02
N ASN A 58 17.20 -2.03 -1.12
CA ASN A 58 16.98 -2.14 0.32
C ASN A 58 16.11 -0.98 0.84
N ARG A 59 15.77 -1.04 2.13
CA ARG A 59 14.95 -0.02 2.79
C ARG A 59 15.56 1.39 2.66
N SER A 60 16.87 1.53 2.84
CA SER A 60 17.55 2.83 2.74
C SER A 60 17.47 3.41 1.33
N ASN A 61 17.57 2.57 0.29
CA ASN A 61 17.37 3.01 -1.10
C ASN A 61 15.96 3.55 -1.28
N ILE A 62 14.93 2.78 -0.90
CA ILE A 62 13.53 3.20 -1.04
C ILE A 62 13.28 4.51 -0.29
N TRP A 63 13.81 4.66 0.92
CA TRP A 63 13.67 5.88 1.70
C TRP A 63 14.25 7.10 0.99
N ARG A 64 15.46 6.97 0.43
CA ARG A 64 16.11 8.05 -0.32
C ARG A 64 15.31 8.43 -1.57
N GLU A 65 14.89 7.45 -2.37
CA GLU A 65 14.08 7.70 -3.57
C GLU A 65 12.74 8.38 -3.22
N MET A 66 12.09 7.95 -2.13
CA MET A 66 10.86 8.58 -1.66
C MET A 66 11.07 10.04 -1.29
N LYS A 67 12.18 10.41 -0.63
CA LYS A 67 12.47 11.81 -0.30
C LYS A 67 12.67 12.67 -1.54
N GLY A 68 13.41 12.17 -2.54
CA GLY A 68 13.58 12.88 -3.81
C GLY A 68 12.25 13.10 -4.56
N LEU A 69 11.30 12.17 -4.43
CA LEU A 69 9.94 12.36 -4.97
C LEU A 69 9.15 13.46 -4.24
N CYS A 70 9.38 13.66 -2.94
CA CYS A 70 8.68 14.67 -2.13
C CYS A 70 9.02 16.08 -2.59
N GLU A 71 10.32 16.33 -2.79
CA GLU A 71 10.83 17.62 -3.26
C GLU A 71 10.21 17.97 -4.61
N ARG A 72 10.19 17.00 -5.54
CA ARG A 72 9.57 17.16 -6.86
C ARG A 72 8.05 17.35 -6.80
N ALA A 73 7.39 16.75 -5.82
CA ALA A 73 5.93 16.84 -5.65
C ALA A 73 5.49 18.03 -4.79
N ASN A 74 6.44 18.87 -4.32
CA ASN A 74 6.18 19.97 -3.38
C ASN A 74 5.47 19.52 -2.09
N VAL A 75 5.84 18.35 -1.57
CA VAL A 75 5.32 17.82 -0.30
C VAL A 75 6.41 17.87 0.75
N ALA A 76 6.07 18.35 1.96
CA ALA A 76 7.00 18.38 3.08
C ALA A 76 7.64 17.00 3.33
N PRO A 77 8.98 16.88 3.28
CA PRO A 77 9.65 15.59 3.42
C PRO A 77 9.31 14.88 4.73
N SER A 78 9.04 15.60 5.82
CA SER A 78 8.66 15.03 7.12
C SER A 78 7.35 14.22 7.07
N LYS A 79 6.47 14.46 6.09
CA LYS A 79 5.16 13.82 5.98
C LYS A 79 5.18 12.53 5.15
N VAL A 80 6.25 12.28 4.41
CA VAL A 80 6.32 11.17 3.46
C VAL A 80 7.29 10.10 3.93
N PHE A 81 6.71 8.95 4.22
CA PHE A 81 7.37 7.71 4.57
C PHE A 81 6.44 6.55 4.18
N PRO A 82 6.96 5.31 4.05
CA PRO A 82 6.15 4.17 3.60
C PRO A 82 4.85 3.97 4.38
N HIS A 83 4.86 4.28 5.68
CA HIS A 83 3.66 4.17 6.51
C HIS A 83 2.58 5.19 6.10
N SER A 84 2.93 6.45 5.80
CA SER A 84 1.96 7.45 5.31
C SER A 84 1.23 7.01 4.04
N LEU A 85 1.92 6.35 3.11
CA LEU A 85 1.30 5.82 1.89
C LEU A 85 0.36 4.65 2.20
N ARG A 86 0.71 3.80 3.16
CA ARG A 86 -0.19 2.75 3.65
C ARG A 86 -1.45 3.35 4.30
N HIS A 87 -1.28 4.44 5.06
CA HIS A 87 -2.40 5.20 5.63
C HIS A 87 -3.32 5.76 4.56
N LEU A 88 -2.75 6.39 3.55
CA LEU A 88 -3.51 6.92 2.43
C LEU A 88 -4.29 5.82 1.70
N PHE A 89 -3.64 4.70 1.38
CA PHE A 89 -4.30 3.55 0.75
C PHE A 89 -5.48 3.05 1.59
N ALA A 90 -5.27 2.87 2.89
CA ALA A 90 -6.30 2.38 3.80
C ALA A 90 -7.51 3.32 3.87
N ARG A 91 -7.27 4.64 3.94
CA ARG A 91 -8.34 5.65 3.93
C ARG A 91 -9.10 5.67 2.60
N CYS A 92 -8.39 5.66 1.47
CA CYS A 92 -9.02 5.65 0.15
C CYS A 92 -9.85 4.38 -0.07
N PHE A 93 -9.33 3.21 0.32
CA PHE A 93 -10.08 1.96 0.21
C PHE A 93 -11.35 1.98 1.08
N TYR A 94 -11.21 2.41 2.34
CA TYR A 94 -12.36 2.52 3.24
C TYR A 94 -13.41 3.52 2.74
N SER A 95 -13.01 4.64 2.13
CA SER A 95 -13.96 5.61 1.57
C SER A 95 -14.82 5.06 0.42
N ILE A 96 -14.40 3.95 -0.19
CA ILE A 96 -15.13 3.29 -1.27
C ILE A 96 -16.03 2.20 -0.68
N ASP A 97 -15.45 1.23 0.04
CA ASP A 97 -16.14 0.01 0.47
C ASP A 97 -16.81 0.14 1.84
N HIS A 98 -16.36 1.08 2.68
CA HIS A 98 -16.83 1.31 4.06
C HIS A 98 -16.75 0.08 4.99
N ASP A 99 -16.03 -0.97 4.57
CA ASP A 99 -15.84 -2.21 5.30
C ASP A 99 -14.42 -2.31 5.88
N VAL A 100 -14.35 -2.25 7.21
CA VAL A 100 -13.09 -2.31 7.94
C VAL A 100 -12.52 -3.74 8.04
N ALA A 101 -13.36 -4.77 7.95
CA ALA A 101 -12.93 -6.16 7.99
C ALA A 101 -12.21 -6.53 6.69
N LYS A 102 -12.82 -6.24 5.53
CA LYS A 102 -12.16 -6.42 4.22
C LYS A 102 -10.86 -5.64 4.11
N LEU A 103 -10.82 -4.42 4.65
CA LEU A 103 -9.59 -3.64 4.68
C LEU A 103 -8.50 -4.31 5.54
N ALA A 104 -8.86 -4.89 6.68
CA ALA A 104 -7.92 -5.62 7.52
C ALA A 104 -7.33 -6.84 6.81
N ASP A 105 -8.16 -7.57 6.04
CA ASP A 105 -7.73 -8.71 5.24
C ASP A 105 -6.73 -8.30 4.15
N ILE A 106 -7.04 -7.24 3.39
CA ILE A 106 -6.15 -6.71 2.34
C ILE A 106 -4.82 -6.22 2.91
N LEU A 107 -4.84 -5.59 4.09
CA LEU A 107 -3.62 -5.12 4.74
C LEU A 107 -2.85 -6.24 5.46
N GLY A 108 -3.48 -7.41 5.67
CA GLY A 108 -2.94 -8.55 6.39
C GLY A 108 -2.79 -8.29 7.90
N HIS A 109 -3.72 -7.53 8.50
CA HIS A 109 -3.71 -7.23 9.92
C HIS A 109 -4.58 -8.24 10.68
N SER A 110 -3.95 -9.10 11.47
CA SER A 110 -4.65 -10.02 12.37
C SER A 110 -5.34 -9.34 13.55
N ASN A 111 -5.18 -8.03 13.74
CA ASN A 111 -5.92 -7.25 14.72
C ASN A 111 -6.58 -6.05 14.02
N ILE A 112 -7.90 -6.00 14.08
CA ILE A 112 -8.70 -4.93 13.46
C ILE A 112 -8.38 -3.55 14.05
N ASN A 113 -7.89 -3.49 15.31
CA ASN A 113 -7.45 -2.24 15.93
C ASN A 113 -6.23 -1.64 15.24
N THR A 114 -5.34 -2.47 14.68
CA THR A 114 -4.23 -1.99 13.84
C THR A 114 -4.75 -1.34 12.56
N THR A 115 -5.89 -1.83 12.04
CA THR A 115 -6.60 -1.23 10.89
C THR A 115 -7.38 0.03 11.27
N ARG A 116 -7.96 0.07 12.48
CA ARG A 116 -8.71 1.22 13.01
C ARG A 116 -7.88 2.50 13.08
N ILE A 117 -6.57 2.41 13.37
CA ILE A 117 -5.66 3.58 13.41
C ILE A 117 -5.66 4.34 12.06
N TYR A 118 -5.90 3.65 10.94
CA TYR A 118 -5.97 4.29 9.61
C TYR A 118 -7.30 5.01 9.35
N ILE A 119 -8.36 4.63 10.07
CA ILE A 119 -9.75 5.07 9.88
C ILE A 119 -10.23 5.82 11.12
N ILE A 120 -9.33 6.42 11.91
CA ILE A 120 -9.74 7.33 12.98
C ILE A 120 -10.41 8.53 12.30
N THR A 121 -11.71 8.40 12.15
CA THR A 121 -12.65 9.41 11.74
C THR A 121 -12.90 10.30 12.94
N THR A 122 -13.13 11.58 12.70
CA THR A 122 -13.43 12.52 13.78
C THR A 122 -14.78 12.14 14.40
N GLY A 123 -14.98 12.42 15.69
CA GLY A 123 -16.27 12.17 16.35
C GLY A 123 -17.46 12.84 15.64
N ALA A 124 -17.20 13.87 14.85
CA ALA A 124 -18.19 14.56 14.02
C ALA A 124 -18.75 13.69 12.87
N GLU A 125 -17.94 12.86 12.22
CA GLU A 125 -18.43 11.95 11.16
C GLU A 125 -19.31 10.83 11.72
N HIS A 126 -18.97 10.31 12.90
CA HIS A 126 -19.80 9.33 13.61
C HIS A 126 -21.16 9.92 14.00
N ARG A 127 -21.16 11.14 14.55
CA ARG A 127 -22.38 11.87 14.91
C ARG A 127 -23.30 12.06 13.69
N ARG A 128 -22.76 12.55 12.57
CA ARG A 128 -23.54 12.78 11.35
C ARG A 128 -24.14 11.48 10.78
N LYS A 129 -23.41 10.36 10.84
CA LYS A 129 -23.94 9.05 10.46
C LYS A 129 -25.08 8.62 11.38
N MET A 130 -24.93 8.76 12.70
CA MET A 130 -25.99 8.45 13.67
C MET A 130 -27.24 9.30 13.46
N GLU A 131 -27.08 10.61 13.21
CA GLU A 131 -28.20 11.52 12.90
C GLU A 131 -28.94 11.12 11.60
N THR A 132 -28.24 10.54 10.63
CA THR A 132 -28.83 10.06 9.38
C THR A 132 -29.65 8.78 9.56
N MET A 133 -29.42 8.02 10.63
CA MET A 133 -30.15 6.76 10.88
C MET A 133 -31.61 7.00 11.31
N ARG A 134 -32.00 8.24 11.69
CA ARG A 134 -33.36 8.62 12.09
C ARG A 134 -34.01 7.65 13.10
N LEU A 135 -33.20 7.13 14.04
CA LEU A 135 -33.65 6.15 15.04
C LEU A 135 -34.33 6.77 16.26
N VAL A 136 -34.32 8.11 16.35
CA VAL A 136 -35.08 8.86 17.36
C VAL A 136 -36.24 9.52 16.63
N ILE A 137 -37.47 9.14 17.01
CA ILE A 137 -38.74 9.69 16.54
C ILE A 137 -39.09 10.90 17.40
#